data_AF-A0AB34C2X3-F1
#
_entry.id   AF-A0AB34C2X3-F1
#
_cell.length_a   1.000
_cell.length_b   1.000
_cell.length_c   1.000
_cell.angle_alpha   90.00
_cell.angle_beta   90.00
_cell.angle_gamma   90.00
#
_symmetry.space_group_name_H-M   'P 1'
#
loop_
_entity.id
_entity.type
_entity.pdbx_description
1 polymer ?
#
loop_
_entity_poly.entity_id
_entity_poly.type
_entity_poly.pdbx_seq_one_letter_code
_entity_poly.pdbx_strand_id
1 'polypeptide(L)'
;MNSPVRTASIALAMALAAISATANTDSPKEKPAMHQPATRPIAVPSIYQESARRQVTVDGEQALLTRYVRSDGRNSGLDGEHFSTLVSDAGVLKGFANMSLDLVGKPLPSRERSEEIARLFLEQHAPDLIERMRISWIEPHDEPLKVTRDGHEEVVTLSGMKVKARNLADGRWFWIIVGSDGKPMVFERDIVWITFPGKRQTEKWLHDSWLAKQPGAWAQSL
;
A
#
# COMPACT_ATOMS: atom_id res chain seq x y z
N MET A 1 -55.53 2.55 -65.48
CA MET A 1 -56.21 1.89 -64.35
C MET A 1 -55.14 1.36 -63.42
N ASN A 2 -55.17 1.83 -62.17
CA ASN A 2 -54.19 1.56 -61.12
C ASN A 2 -54.03 0.07 -60.86
N SER A 3 -52.80 -0.39 -60.65
CA SER A 3 -52.56 -1.56 -59.80
C SER A 3 -51.28 -1.37 -59.00
N PRO A 4 -51.26 -1.81 -57.73
CA PRO A 4 -50.47 -1.20 -56.69
C PRO A 4 -49.21 -2.00 -56.37
N VAL A 5 -48.18 -1.27 -55.98
CA VAL A 5 -46.99 -1.79 -55.30
C VAL A 5 -47.43 -2.43 -53.99
N ARG A 6 -47.12 -3.73 -53.81
CA ARG A 6 -47.11 -4.38 -52.50
C ARG A 6 -45.68 -4.82 -52.21
N THR A 7 -45.08 -4.09 -51.29
CA THR A 7 -43.88 -4.44 -50.53
C THR A 7 -44.11 -5.74 -49.76
N ALA A 8 -43.26 -6.73 -50.00
CA ALA A 8 -43.13 -7.92 -49.15
C ALA A 8 -41.79 -7.84 -48.43
N SER A 9 -41.86 -7.61 -47.12
CA SER A 9 -40.72 -7.57 -46.21
C SER A 9 -40.09 -8.96 -46.09
N ILE A 10 -38.78 -9.03 -46.32
CA ILE A 10 -37.96 -10.23 -46.11
C ILE A 10 -37.78 -10.44 -44.61
N ALA A 11 -38.21 -11.61 -44.12
CA ALA A 11 -37.89 -12.08 -42.79
C ALA A 11 -36.43 -12.56 -42.74
N LEU A 12 -35.63 -12.00 -41.84
CA LEU A 12 -34.32 -12.54 -41.48
C LEU A 12 -34.34 -12.90 -39.99
N ALA A 13 -34.65 -14.16 -39.70
CA ALA A 13 -34.50 -14.72 -38.36
C ALA A 13 -33.01 -14.97 -38.11
N MET A 14 -32.35 -14.08 -37.36
CA MET A 14 -31.01 -14.36 -36.83
C MET A 14 -31.15 -15.20 -35.56
N ALA A 15 -30.82 -16.49 -35.68
CA ALA A 15 -30.62 -17.37 -34.54
C ALA A 15 -29.34 -16.95 -33.81
N LEU A 16 -29.47 -16.34 -32.63
CA LEU A 16 -28.34 -16.19 -31.71
C LEU A 16 -28.08 -17.55 -31.05
N ALA A 17 -27.00 -18.21 -31.47
CA ALA A 17 -26.39 -19.28 -30.69
C ALA A 17 -25.72 -18.65 -29.45
N ALA A 18 -26.31 -18.86 -28.27
CA ALA A 18 -25.67 -18.51 -27.01
C ALA A 18 -24.50 -19.47 -26.76
N ILE A 19 -23.28 -19.01 -27.02
CA ILE A 19 -22.08 -19.67 -26.53
C ILE A 19 -21.95 -19.29 -25.07
N SER A 20 -22.44 -20.16 -24.19
CA SER A 20 -22.15 -20.08 -22.76
C SER A 20 -20.66 -20.38 -22.55
N ALA A 21 -19.84 -19.34 -22.56
CA ALA A 21 -18.48 -19.44 -22.07
C ALA A 21 -18.58 -19.73 -20.56
N THR A 22 -18.38 -20.99 -20.18
CA THR A 22 -18.13 -21.37 -18.80
C THR A 22 -16.82 -20.71 -18.38
N ALA A 23 -16.92 -19.54 -17.76
CA ALA A 23 -15.79 -18.96 -17.06
C ALA A 23 -15.42 -19.95 -15.95
N ASN A 24 -14.30 -20.66 -16.13
CA ASN A 24 -13.66 -21.39 -15.06
C ASN A 24 -13.34 -20.38 -13.96
N THR A 25 -14.17 -20.33 -12.93
CA THR A 25 -13.90 -19.66 -11.66
C THR A 25 -12.92 -20.52 -10.87
N ASP A 26 -11.73 -20.73 -11.42
CA ASP A 26 -10.61 -21.24 -10.65
C ASP A 26 -9.71 -20.03 -10.36
N SER A 27 -10.18 -19.19 -9.43
CA SER A 27 -9.34 -18.18 -8.82
C SER A 27 -8.10 -18.89 -8.28
N PRO A 28 -6.87 -18.51 -8.66
CA PRO A 28 -5.68 -19.18 -8.16
C PRO A 28 -5.74 -19.20 -6.64
N LYS A 29 -5.73 -20.40 -6.03
CA LYS A 29 -5.64 -20.52 -4.58
C LYS A 29 -4.41 -19.72 -4.14
N GLU A 30 -4.66 -18.73 -3.29
CA GLU A 30 -3.61 -17.88 -2.74
C GLU A 30 -2.55 -18.77 -2.12
N LYS A 31 -1.30 -18.65 -2.58
CA LYS A 31 -0.21 -19.41 -1.97
C LYS A 31 -0.11 -19.02 -0.50
N PRO A 32 -0.07 -20.00 0.43
CA PRO A 32 0.17 -19.72 1.84
C PRO A 32 1.38 -18.81 1.98
N ALA A 33 1.26 -17.82 2.86
CA ALA A 33 2.41 -16.99 3.21
C ALA A 33 3.55 -17.90 3.67
N MET A 34 4.76 -17.61 3.19
CA MET A 34 5.95 -18.34 3.62
C MET A 34 6.17 -18.15 5.12
N HIS A 35 6.78 -19.14 5.78
CA HIS A 35 7.25 -18.96 7.14
C HIS A 35 8.28 -17.81 7.21
N GLN A 36 7.98 -16.80 8.01
CA GLN A 36 8.79 -15.59 8.16
C GLN A 36 9.39 -15.57 9.58
N PRO A 37 10.71 -15.42 9.73
CA PRO A 37 11.31 -15.30 11.06
C PRO A 37 10.96 -13.94 11.68
N ALA A 38 10.91 -13.89 13.02
CA ALA A 38 10.78 -12.64 13.75
C ALA A 38 11.85 -11.64 13.32
N THR A 39 11.43 -10.39 13.14
CA THR A 39 12.28 -9.32 12.59
C THR A 39 12.82 -8.45 13.71
N ARG A 40 13.92 -7.73 13.44
CA ARG A 40 14.39 -6.71 14.38
C ARG A 40 13.33 -5.60 14.48
N PRO A 41 12.95 -5.16 15.69
CA PRO A 41 12.01 -4.06 15.86
C PRO A 41 12.49 -2.81 15.14
N ILE A 42 11.57 -2.10 14.49
CA ILE A 42 11.87 -0.79 13.91
C ILE A 42 11.86 0.27 15.02
N ALA A 43 12.88 1.12 15.04
CA ALA A 43 12.98 2.19 16.01
C ALA A 43 11.99 3.32 15.67
N VAL A 44 11.11 3.65 16.61
CA VAL A 44 10.24 4.82 16.52
C VAL A 44 11.05 6.07 16.90
N PRO A 45 11.09 7.12 16.07
CA PRO A 45 11.77 8.36 16.45
C PRO A 45 11.18 8.96 17.73
N SER A 46 12.01 9.47 18.64
CA SER A 46 11.60 9.98 19.96
C SER A 46 10.67 11.20 19.92
N ILE A 47 10.55 11.84 18.75
CA ILE A 47 9.62 12.95 18.50
C ILE A 47 8.17 12.48 18.34
N TYR A 48 7.94 11.16 18.27
CA TYR A 48 6.61 10.56 18.20
C TYR A 48 6.27 9.86 19.52
N GLN A 49 4.98 9.86 19.86
CA GLN A 49 4.40 9.14 20.99
C GLN A 49 3.23 8.28 20.52
N GLU A 50 3.01 7.14 21.17
CA GLU A 50 1.91 6.23 20.80
C GLU A 50 0.56 6.93 21.03
N SER A 51 -0.28 6.96 20.00
CA SER A 51 -1.63 7.51 20.09
C SER A 51 -2.71 6.43 20.12
N ALA A 52 -2.48 5.32 19.43
CA ALA A 52 -3.38 4.17 19.50
C ALA A 52 -2.73 2.88 19.00
N ARG A 53 -3.36 1.78 19.43
CA ARG A 53 -2.90 0.41 19.22
C ARG A 53 -4.12 -0.50 19.05
N ARG A 54 -4.08 -1.37 18.05
CA ARG A 54 -5.19 -2.29 17.75
C ARG A 54 -4.68 -3.63 17.21
N GLN A 55 -5.24 -4.72 17.73
CA GLN A 55 -5.10 -6.03 17.12
C GLN A 55 -5.95 -6.11 15.86
N VAL A 56 -5.35 -6.60 14.77
CA VAL A 56 -5.95 -6.71 13.44
C VAL A 56 -5.63 -8.07 12.84
N THR A 57 -6.33 -8.44 11.77
CA THR A 57 -6.06 -9.67 11.00
C THR A 57 -5.61 -9.28 9.60
N VAL A 58 -4.37 -9.60 9.24
CA VAL A 58 -3.72 -9.24 7.96
C VAL A 58 -3.47 -10.54 7.19
N ASP A 59 -4.11 -10.72 6.05
CA ASP A 59 -3.95 -11.91 5.20
C ASP A 59 -4.15 -13.24 5.97
N GLY A 60 -5.08 -13.25 6.94
CA GLY A 60 -5.37 -14.40 7.80
C GLY A 60 -4.45 -14.59 9.01
N GLU A 61 -3.47 -13.70 9.20
CA GLU A 61 -2.55 -13.70 10.34
C GLU A 61 -2.90 -12.57 11.33
N GLN A 62 -2.78 -12.84 12.63
CA GLN A 62 -2.96 -11.79 13.64
C GLN A 62 -1.75 -10.84 13.65
N ALA A 63 -2.04 -9.54 13.72
CA ALA A 63 -1.03 -8.50 13.80
C ALA A 63 -1.45 -7.33 14.69
N LEU A 64 -0.46 -6.60 15.17
CA LEU A 64 -0.62 -5.38 15.93
C LEU A 64 -0.35 -4.17 15.05
N LEU A 65 -1.38 -3.35 14.85
CA LEU A 65 -1.27 -2.01 14.26
C LEU A 65 -1.04 -1.01 15.39
N THR A 66 0.06 -0.26 15.32
CA THR A 66 0.36 0.82 16.28
C THR A 66 0.60 2.11 15.52
N ARG A 67 -0.05 3.20 15.95
CA ARG A 67 0.17 4.55 15.43
C ARG A 67 0.81 5.41 16.51
N TYR A 68 1.71 6.25 16.05
CA TYR A 68 2.40 7.24 16.82
C TYR A 68 2.20 8.60 16.14
N VAL A 69 1.87 9.61 16.92
CA VAL A 69 1.72 11.00 16.45
C VAL A 69 2.82 11.84 17.06
N ARG A 70 3.10 13.01 16.49
CA ARG A 70 4.12 13.89 17.05
C ARG A 70 3.80 14.26 18.50
N SER A 71 4.80 14.20 19.37
CA SER A 71 4.66 14.52 20.79
C SER A 71 4.36 16.01 21.03
N ASP A 72 4.69 16.87 20.07
CA ASP A 72 4.36 18.31 20.06
C ASP A 72 2.97 18.62 19.47
N GLY A 73 2.21 17.59 19.05
CA GLY A 73 0.88 17.73 18.49
C GLY A 73 0.82 18.24 17.04
N ARG A 74 1.95 18.64 16.45
CA ARG A 74 2.02 19.20 15.09
C ARG A 74 1.48 18.19 14.07
N ASN A 75 0.51 18.61 13.26
CA ASN A 75 -0.09 17.82 12.18
C ASN A 75 -0.50 16.40 12.61
N SER A 76 -0.95 16.20 13.85
CA SER A 76 -1.16 14.86 14.45
C SER A 76 -2.43 14.13 13.99
N GLY A 77 -3.28 14.79 13.20
CA GLY A 77 -4.51 14.22 12.65
C GLY A 77 -4.29 13.15 11.57
N LEU A 78 -5.39 12.66 11.02
CA LEU A 78 -5.35 11.81 9.83
C LEU A 78 -4.82 12.60 8.61
N ASP A 79 -4.11 11.89 7.75
CA ASP A 79 -3.32 12.36 6.62
C ASP A 79 -2.18 13.33 7.01
N GLY A 80 -1.93 13.53 8.31
CA GLY A 80 -0.86 14.36 8.83
C GLY A 80 0.41 13.58 9.19
N GLU A 81 1.28 14.19 10.00
CA GLU A 81 2.54 13.59 10.43
C GLU A 81 2.32 12.47 11.43
N HIS A 82 2.92 11.31 11.14
CA HIS A 82 2.82 10.14 11.99
C HIS A 82 3.92 9.13 11.71
N PHE A 83 4.13 8.25 12.68
CA PHE A 83 4.82 6.99 12.48
C PHE A 83 3.83 5.86 12.77
N SER A 84 3.77 4.84 11.93
CA SER A 84 2.86 3.70 12.12
C SER A 84 3.59 2.40 11.84
N THR A 85 3.30 1.36 12.61
CA THR A 85 3.85 0.01 12.42
C THR A 85 2.74 -1.01 12.34
N LEU A 86 2.99 -2.06 11.54
CA LEU A 86 2.18 -3.26 11.48
C LEU A 86 3.11 -4.46 11.68
N VAL A 87 2.97 -5.14 12.82
CA VAL A 87 3.85 -6.25 13.21
C VAL A 87 2.99 -7.46 13.52
N SER A 88 3.28 -8.62 12.93
CA SER A 88 2.52 -9.83 13.24
C SER A 88 2.81 -10.37 14.64
N ASP A 89 1.95 -11.25 15.16
CA ASP A 89 2.17 -11.89 16.47
C ASP A 89 3.46 -12.72 16.51
N ALA A 90 3.95 -13.17 15.35
CA ALA A 90 5.25 -13.81 15.19
C ALA A 90 6.44 -12.83 15.22
N GLY A 91 6.20 -11.52 15.39
CA GLY A 91 7.23 -10.48 15.43
C GLY A 91 7.72 -10.04 14.04
N VAL A 92 6.97 -10.33 12.98
CA VAL A 92 7.36 -9.96 11.60
C VAL A 92 6.86 -8.57 11.26
N LEU A 93 7.74 -7.68 10.81
CA LEU A 93 7.37 -6.39 10.27
C LEU A 93 6.62 -6.56 8.94
N LYS A 94 5.30 -6.37 8.96
CA LYS A 94 4.44 -6.39 7.76
C LYS A 94 4.43 -5.05 7.03
N GLY A 95 4.72 -3.97 7.76
CA GLY A 95 4.97 -2.67 7.17
C GLY A 95 5.18 -1.58 8.21
N PHE A 96 5.64 -0.42 7.74
CA PHE A 96 5.63 0.81 8.52
C PHE A 96 5.48 2.03 7.61
N ALA A 97 5.09 3.15 8.21
CA ALA A 97 5.05 4.47 7.59
C ALA A 97 5.67 5.50 8.52
N ASN A 98 6.44 6.44 7.96
CA ASN A 98 7.00 7.61 8.64
C ASN A 98 6.69 8.84 7.77
N MET A 99 5.54 9.46 8.02
CA MET A 99 5.09 10.65 7.33
C MET A 99 5.55 11.88 8.12
N SER A 100 6.46 12.66 7.54
CA SER A 100 7.06 13.81 8.20
C SER A 100 7.14 15.00 7.27
N LEU A 101 6.72 16.16 7.77
CA LEU A 101 6.84 17.44 7.06
C LEU A 101 8.31 17.80 6.79
N ASP A 102 9.23 17.29 7.61
CA ASP A 102 10.66 17.59 7.49
C ASP A 102 11.28 17.00 6.21
N LEU A 103 10.55 16.18 5.45
CA LEU A 103 10.97 15.57 4.20
C LEU A 103 10.48 16.32 2.95
N VAL A 104 9.54 17.27 3.11
CA VAL A 104 8.90 17.97 1.98
C VAL A 104 9.87 18.92 1.28
N GLY A 105 9.82 18.94 -0.06
CA GLY A 105 10.57 19.90 -0.90
C GLY A 105 12.09 19.67 -0.97
N LYS A 106 12.57 18.52 -0.48
CA LYS A 106 13.99 18.18 -0.46
C LYS A 106 14.38 17.30 -1.67
N PRO A 107 15.64 17.36 -2.12
CA PRO A 107 16.10 16.54 -3.24
C PRO A 107 16.02 15.05 -2.90
N LEU A 108 15.55 14.26 -3.86
CA LEU A 108 15.47 12.81 -3.71
C LEU A 108 16.84 12.14 -3.96
N PRO A 109 17.13 11.02 -3.29
CA PRO A 109 18.29 10.20 -3.64
C PRO A 109 18.19 9.68 -5.08
N SER A 110 19.34 9.31 -5.67
CA SER A 110 19.34 8.63 -6.97
C SER A 110 18.67 7.26 -6.90
N ARG A 111 18.41 6.65 -8.07
CA ARG A 111 17.86 5.29 -8.15
C ARG A 111 18.79 4.27 -7.49
N GLU A 112 20.09 4.37 -7.77
CA GLU A 112 21.13 3.50 -7.24
C GLU A 112 21.22 3.63 -5.73
N ARG A 113 21.24 4.88 -5.23
CA ARG A 113 21.30 5.12 -3.78
C ARG A 113 20.05 4.62 -3.06
N SER A 114 18.89 4.74 -3.69
CA SER A 114 17.62 4.25 -3.15
C SER A 114 17.58 2.72 -3.08
N GLU A 115 18.14 2.03 -4.09
CA GLU A 115 18.31 0.58 -4.06
C GLU A 115 19.21 0.13 -2.91
N GLU A 116 20.37 0.77 -2.74
CA GLU A 116 21.29 0.47 -1.63
C GLU A 116 20.60 0.60 -0.26
N ILE A 117 19.89 1.72 -0.04
CA ILE A 117 19.16 1.97 1.21
C ILE A 117 18.07 0.92 1.42
N ALA A 118 17.32 0.58 0.37
CA ALA A 118 16.30 -0.45 0.45
C ALA A 118 16.88 -1.82 0.81
N ARG A 119 18.02 -2.21 0.21
CA ARG A 119 18.70 -3.48 0.53
C ARG A 119 19.18 -3.50 1.99
N LEU A 120 19.83 -2.44 2.46
CA LEU A 120 20.28 -2.32 3.85
C LEU A 120 19.12 -2.41 4.85
N PHE A 121 17.99 -1.80 4.53
CA PHE A 121 16.78 -1.91 5.34
C PHE A 121 16.26 -3.35 5.39
N LEU A 122 16.18 -4.02 4.24
CA LEU A 122 15.74 -5.41 4.17
C LEU A 122 16.68 -6.34 4.94
N GLU A 123 18.00 -6.11 4.94
CA GLU A 123 18.96 -6.96 5.66
C GLU A 123 18.66 -6.97 7.16
N GLN A 124 18.19 -5.84 7.67
CA GLN A 124 17.91 -5.64 9.09
C GLN A 124 16.50 -6.09 9.49
N HIS A 125 15.50 -5.81 8.64
CA HIS A 125 14.09 -5.89 9.03
C HIS A 125 13.25 -6.89 8.21
N ALA A 126 13.74 -7.40 7.09
CA ALA A 126 13.06 -8.41 6.29
C ALA A 126 14.05 -9.21 5.43
N PRO A 127 15.04 -9.89 6.04
CA PRO A 127 16.15 -10.53 5.30
C PRO A 127 15.66 -11.65 4.38
N ASP A 128 14.50 -12.24 4.69
CA ASP A 128 13.85 -13.27 3.88
C ASP A 128 13.46 -12.79 2.46
N LEU A 129 13.34 -11.47 2.26
CA LEU A 129 13.02 -10.88 0.97
C LEU A 129 14.24 -10.69 0.06
N ILE A 130 15.48 -10.62 0.59
CA ILE A 130 16.67 -10.20 -0.19
C ILE A 130 17.02 -11.18 -1.28
N GLU A 131 17.20 -12.45 -0.93
CA GLU A 131 17.66 -13.49 -1.86
C GLU A 131 16.65 -13.73 -2.98
N ARG A 132 15.40 -13.29 -2.77
CA ARG A 132 14.25 -13.55 -3.64
C ARG A 132 13.67 -12.27 -4.20
N MET A 133 14.40 -11.17 -4.07
CA MET A 133 13.99 -9.88 -4.57
C MET A 133 14.25 -9.79 -6.07
N ARG A 134 13.19 -9.54 -6.85
CA ARG A 134 13.32 -9.01 -8.21
C ARG A 134 12.75 -7.60 -8.27
N ILE A 135 13.63 -6.61 -8.41
CA ILE A 135 13.24 -5.22 -8.61
C ILE A 135 12.47 -5.10 -9.93
N SER A 136 11.33 -4.42 -9.88
CA SER A 136 10.53 -4.11 -11.06
C SER A 136 10.82 -2.72 -11.58
N TRP A 137 10.87 -1.72 -10.69
CA TRP A 137 11.23 -0.34 -11.03
C TRP A 137 11.61 0.45 -9.77
N ILE A 138 12.28 1.58 -9.99
CA ILE A 138 12.68 2.54 -8.97
C ILE A 138 12.38 3.94 -9.50
N GLU A 139 11.36 4.59 -8.98
CA GLU A 139 10.83 5.87 -9.48
C GLU A 139 10.34 6.77 -8.33
N PRO A 140 10.27 8.10 -8.54
CA PRO A 140 9.62 8.99 -7.60
C PRO A 140 8.18 8.58 -7.32
N HIS A 141 7.74 8.72 -6.08
CA HIS A 141 6.40 8.46 -5.62
C HIS A 141 6.00 9.53 -4.61
N ASP A 142 4.79 10.05 -4.77
CA ASP A 142 4.25 11.12 -3.94
C ASP A 142 3.17 10.59 -3.01
N GLU A 143 3.18 11.07 -1.78
CA GLU A 143 2.12 10.91 -0.79
C GLU A 143 1.59 12.30 -0.39
N PRO A 144 0.27 12.49 -0.27
CA PRO A 144 -0.29 13.72 0.26
C PRO A 144 -0.03 13.81 1.77
N LEU A 145 0.30 15.01 2.26
CA LEU A 145 0.45 15.29 3.69
C LEU A 145 -0.37 16.53 4.04
N LYS A 146 -1.36 16.39 4.92
CA LYS A 146 -2.09 17.52 5.50
C LYS A 146 -1.23 18.20 6.55
N VAL A 147 -1.07 19.51 6.42
CA VAL A 147 -0.38 20.33 7.40
C VAL A 147 -1.19 21.58 7.73
N THR A 148 -1.04 22.06 8.96
CA THR A 148 -1.61 23.33 9.39
C THR A 148 -0.49 24.37 9.46
N ARG A 149 -0.63 25.46 8.68
CA ARG A 149 0.27 26.62 8.72
C ARG A 149 -0.56 27.87 8.98
N ASP A 150 -0.17 28.64 9.99
CA ASP A 150 -0.85 29.88 10.38
C ASP A 150 -2.38 29.74 10.58
N GLY A 151 -2.81 28.58 11.08
CA GLY A 151 -4.24 28.26 11.30
C GLY A 151 -4.99 27.82 10.05
N HIS A 152 -4.33 27.72 8.90
CA HIS A 152 -4.90 27.22 7.65
C HIS A 152 -4.42 25.81 7.35
N GLU A 153 -5.35 24.94 6.95
CA GLU A 153 -5.00 23.61 6.44
C GLU A 153 -4.57 23.69 4.97
N GLU A 154 -3.46 23.04 4.66
CA GLU A 154 -2.98 22.85 3.31
C GLU A 154 -2.55 21.39 3.11
N VAL A 155 -2.59 20.93 1.86
CA VAL A 155 -2.04 19.62 1.46
C VAL A 155 -0.73 19.87 0.74
N VAL A 156 0.36 19.38 1.30
CA VAL A 156 1.68 19.40 0.68
C VAL A 156 2.02 18.04 0.10
N THR A 157 2.93 18.02 -0.88
CA THR A 157 3.41 16.78 -1.50
C THR A 157 4.66 16.28 -0.75
N LEU A 158 4.57 15.07 -0.21
CA LEU A 158 5.68 14.34 0.36
C LEU A 158 6.21 13.33 -0.67
N SER A 159 7.38 13.60 -1.23
CA SER A 159 7.98 12.76 -2.27
C SER A 159 9.04 11.81 -1.70
N GLY A 160 9.14 10.63 -2.30
CA GLY A 160 10.20 9.65 -2.04
C GLY A 160 10.56 8.82 -3.27
N MET A 161 11.64 8.07 -3.21
CA MET A 161 12.01 7.10 -4.25
C MET A 161 11.48 5.72 -3.91
N LYS A 162 10.53 5.22 -4.69
CA LYS A 162 9.90 3.92 -4.48
C LYS A 162 10.63 2.81 -5.21
N VAL A 163 11.24 1.92 -4.44
CA VAL A 163 11.82 0.66 -4.91
C VAL A 163 10.73 -0.41 -4.85
N LYS A 164 10.10 -0.69 -5.99
CA LYS A 164 9.07 -1.73 -6.08
C LYS A 164 9.68 -3.04 -6.55
N ALA A 165 9.43 -4.11 -5.81
CA ALA A 165 9.96 -5.42 -6.11
C ALA A 165 8.93 -6.53 -5.92
N ARG A 166 9.23 -7.68 -6.54
CA ARG A 166 8.44 -8.89 -6.43
C ARG A 166 9.24 -9.94 -5.67
N ASN A 167 8.60 -10.57 -4.69
CA ASN A 167 9.14 -11.75 -4.03
C ASN A 167 9.00 -12.95 -4.97
N LEU A 168 10.12 -13.56 -5.35
CA LEU A 168 10.13 -14.69 -6.28
C LEU A 168 9.58 -15.99 -5.66
N ALA A 169 9.52 -16.09 -4.33
CA ALA A 169 9.04 -17.30 -3.65
C ALA A 169 7.54 -17.54 -3.86
N ASP A 170 6.74 -16.47 -3.67
CA ASP A 170 5.29 -16.52 -3.66
C ASP A 170 4.66 -15.63 -4.74
N GLY A 171 5.45 -14.77 -5.39
CA GLY A 171 5.00 -13.85 -6.42
C GLY A 171 4.32 -12.58 -5.89
N ARG A 172 4.31 -12.36 -4.56
CA ARG A 172 3.73 -11.17 -3.93
C ARG A 172 4.63 -9.94 -4.15
N TRP A 173 4.01 -8.77 -4.08
CA TRP A 173 4.70 -7.50 -4.20
C TRP A 173 5.14 -6.97 -2.84
N PHE A 174 6.23 -6.24 -2.84
CA PHE A 174 6.66 -5.41 -1.72
C PHE A 174 7.33 -4.16 -2.25
N TRP A 175 7.42 -3.13 -1.41
CA TRP A 175 8.16 -1.92 -1.76
C TRP A 175 8.71 -1.22 -0.54
N ILE A 176 9.80 -0.49 -0.78
CA ILE A 176 10.34 0.51 0.13
C ILE A 176 10.24 1.85 -0.57
N ILE A 177 9.76 2.89 0.12
CA ILE A 177 9.90 4.27 -0.33
C ILE A 177 11.00 4.91 0.51
N VAL A 178 12.00 5.50 -0.15
CA VAL A 178 13.13 6.16 0.49
C VAL A 178 12.92 7.66 0.46
N GLY A 179 12.99 8.30 1.62
CA GLY A 179 12.87 9.75 1.77
C GLY A 179 14.10 10.50 1.30
N SER A 180 13.94 11.82 1.17
CA SER A 180 15.02 12.76 0.84
C SER A 180 16.16 12.76 1.86
N ASP A 181 15.91 12.30 3.09
CA ASP A 181 16.90 12.16 4.15
C ASP A 181 17.73 10.86 4.04
N GLY A 182 17.51 10.08 2.98
CA GLY A 182 18.21 8.82 2.75
C GLY A 182 17.78 7.70 3.70
N LYS A 183 16.56 7.78 4.27
CA LYS A 183 16.00 6.73 5.13
C LYS A 183 14.72 6.15 4.53
N PRO A 184 14.38 4.89 4.83
CA PRO A 184 13.07 4.35 4.53
C PRO A 184 11.96 5.19 5.18
N MET A 185 11.02 5.69 4.37
CA MET A 185 9.81 6.37 4.84
C MET A 185 8.60 5.44 4.87
N VAL A 186 8.53 4.44 3.98
CA VAL A 186 7.43 3.48 3.91
C VAL A 186 8.01 2.11 3.55
N PHE A 187 7.52 1.08 4.21
CA PHE A 187 7.70 -0.31 3.80
C PHE A 187 6.37 -1.04 3.85
N GLU A 188 6.06 -1.78 2.80
CA GLU A 188 4.92 -2.70 2.77
C GLU A 188 5.35 -4.00 2.07
N ARG A 189 4.92 -5.15 2.60
CA ARG A 189 5.16 -6.49 2.03
C ARG A 189 3.89 -7.30 1.86
N ASP A 190 4.05 -8.47 1.25
CA ASP A 190 3.02 -9.49 1.07
C ASP A 190 1.79 -9.02 0.25
N ILE A 191 1.96 -7.97 -0.58
CA ILE A 191 0.88 -7.36 -1.35
C ILE A 191 0.44 -8.24 -2.54
N VAL A 192 -0.85 -8.55 -2.57
CA VAL A 192 -1.53 -9.23 -3.68
C VAL A 192 -2.29 -8.23 -4.54
N TRP A 193 -2.16 -8.37 -5.86
CA TRP A 193 -2.94 -7.64 -6.86
C TRP A 193 -3.85 -8.62 -7.61
N ILE A 194 -5.15 -8.30 -7.66
CA ILE A 194 -6.09 -9.03 -8.51
C ILE A 194 -5.92 -8.51 -9.93
N THR A 195 -5.65 -9.39 -10.89
CA THR A 195 -5.39 -9.01 -12.28
C THR A 195 -6.64 -8.49 -13.00
N PHE A 196 -7.84 -8.88 -12.56
CA PHE A 196 -9.10 -8.36 -13.10
C PHE A 196 -10.24 -8.41 -12.05
N PRO A 197 -10.93 -7.28 -11.75
CA PRO A 197 -10.60 -5.91 -12.15
C PRO A 197 -9.35 -5.44 -11.38
N GLY A 198 -8.35 -4.90 -12.07
CA GLY A 198 -7.03 -4.50 -11.55
C GLY A 198 -7.07 -3.70 -10.24
N LYS A 199 -7.12 -4.39 -9.10
CA LYS A 199 -7.28 -3.81 -7.77
C LYS A 199 -6.33 -4.51 -6.81
N ARG A 200 -5.76 -3.73 -5.89
CA ARG A 200 -5.02 -4.28 -4.76
C ARG A 200 -6.00 -5.07 -3.88
N GLN A 201 -5.67 -6.33 -3.59
CA GLN A 201 -6.45 -7.18 -2.70
C GLN A 201 -6.11 -6.90 -1.24
N THR A 202 -4.81 -6.80 -0.93
CA THR A 202 -4.31 -6.56 0.42
C THR A 202 -4.75 -5.19 0.92
N GLU A 203 -5.26 -5.13 2.14
CA GLU A 203 -5.68 -3.88 2.75
C GLU A 203 -4.53 -2.89 2.92
N LYS A 204 -4.85 -1.60 2.95
CA LYS A 204 -3.91 -0.50 3.07
C LYS A 204 -3.81 -0.04 4.53
N TRP A 205 -3.45 -0.96 5.42
CA TRP A 205 -3.46 -0.76 6.88
C TRP A 205 -2.74 0.50 7.38
N LEU A 206 -1.72 0.95 6.65
CA LEU A 206 -0.88 2.11 6.99
C LEU A 206 -1.35 3.41 6.29
N HIS A 207 -2.42 3.36 5.50
CA HIS A 207 -2.94 4.51 4.77
C HIS A 207 -4.12 5.09 5.52
N ASP A 208 -4.07 6.39 5.80
CA ASP A 208 -5.11 7.08 6.57
C ASP A 208 -6.48 7.06 5.89
N SER A 209 -6.53 7.03 4.55
CA SER A 209 -7.77 6.81 3.78
C SER A 209 -8.49 5.48 4.06
N TRP A 210 -7.75 4.44 4.49
CA TRP A 210 -8.32 3.18 4.94
C TRP A 210 -8.72 3.26 6.42
N LEU A 211 -7.88 3.86 7.28
CA LEU A 211 -8.17 4.05 8.70
C LEU A 211 -9.42 4.91 8.95
N ALA A 212 -9.64 5.96 8.16
CA ALA A 212 -10.81 6.84 8.22
C ALA A 212 -12.14 6.09 8.01
N LYS A 213 -12.11 4.92 7.36
CA LYS A 213 -13.30 4.10 7.09
C LYS A 213 -13.55 3.05 8.18
N GLN A 214 -12.65 2.93 9.16
CA GLN A 214 -12.75 1.92 10.22
C GLN A 214 -13.42 2.49 11.48
N PRO A 215 -14.33 1.74 12.12
CA PRO A 215 -14.91 2.17 13.40
C PRO A 215 -13.86 2.13 14.52
N GLY A 216 -13.81 3.15 15.37
CA GLY A 216 -12.95 3.24 16.57
C GLY A 216 -12.21 4.57 16.73
N ALA A 217 -11.30 4.65 17.69
CA ALA A 217 -10.57 5.87 18.11
C ALA A 217 -9.74 6.59 17.02
N TRP A 218 -9.65 6.00 15.83
CA TRP A 218 -9.04 6.59 14.63
C TRP A 218 -9.96 7.58 13.91
N ALA A 219 -11.27 7.51 14.17
CA ALA A 219 -12.32 8.26 13.48
C ALA A 219 -12.59 9.65 14.05
N GLN A 220 -11.71 10.20 14.89
CA GLN A 220 -11.85 11.59 15.33
C GLN A 220 -11.35 12.52 14.23
N SER A 221 -12.24 12.82 13.30
CA SER A 221 -12.35 14.18 12.78
C SER A 221 -12.61 15.10 13.97
N LEU A 222 -11.71 16.06 14.21
CA LEU A 222 -12.15 17.33 14.75
C LEU A 222 -13.02 18.02 13.69
#